data_AF-A0A419FP73-F1
#
_entry.id   AF-A0A419FP73-F1
#
_cell.length_a   1.000
_cell.length_b   1.000
_cell.length_c   1.000
_cell.angle_alpha   90.00
_cell.angle_beta   90.00
_cell.angle_gamma   90.00
#
_symmetry.space_group_name_H-M   'P 1'
#
loop_
_entity.id
_entity.type
_entity.pdbx_description
1 polymer ?
#
loop_
_entity_poly.entity_id
_entity_poly.type
_entity_poly.pdbx_seq_one_letter_code
_entity_poly.pdbx_strand_id
1 'polypeptide(L)' 'MKTGRNPKALRPTTGKVREALFNILRGGMKDAVFLDLYAGTGAVGIEAIRQGASEVIFVEAGKTNTADISVALNRLRFT' A
#
# COMPACT_ATOMS: atom_id res chain seq x y z
N MET A 1 0.35 30.17 6.16
CA MET A 1 -0.45 29.72 5.01
C MET A 1 0.20 28.45 4.45
N LYS A 2 -0.29 27.25 4.79
CA LYS A 2 0.30 25.99 4.27
C LYS A 2 -0.17 25.82 2.82
N THR A 3 0.76 25.96 1.90
CA THR A 3 0.57 25.83 0.46
C THR A 3 0.04 24.43 0.14
N GLY A 4 -1.16 24.37 -0.44
CA GLY A 4 -1.80 23.13 -0.86
C GLY A 4 -0.96 22.42 -1.92
N ARG A 5 -0.42 21.25 -1.59
CA ARG A 5 -0.08 20.26 -2.62
C ARG A 5 -1.38 19.66 -3.12
N ASN A 6 -1.73 19.91 -4.38
CA ASN A 6 -2.76 19.15 -5.06
C ASN A 6 -2.30 18.72 -6.46
N PRO A 7 -1.71 17.52 -6.57
CA PRO A 7 -1.83 16.70 -7.76
C PRO A 7 -2.79 15.55 -7.40
N LYS A 8 -4.09 15.69 -7.70
CA LYS A 8 -5.17 14.74 -7.38
C LYS A 8 -5.09 14.21 -5.93
N ALA A 9 -5.59 14.99 -4.96
CA ALA A 9 -5.59 14.64 -3.54
C ALA A 9 -6.06 13.20 -3.26
N LEU A 10 -5.11 12.27 -3.14
CA LEU A 10 -5.35 10.95 -2.59
C LEU A 10 -5.78 11.13 -1.14
N ARG A 11 -6.85 10.43 -0.74
CA ARG A 11 -7.25 10.37 0.66
C ARG A 11 -6.49 9.20 1.30
N PRO A 12 -5.46 9.45 2.12
CA PRO A 12 -4.65 8.36 2.65
C PRO A 12 -5.48 7.51 3.62
N THR A 13 -5.36 6.19 3.52
CA THR A 13 -5.81 5.26 4.56
C THR A 13 -4.99 5.53 5.82
N THR A 14 -5.67 5.98 6.87
CA THR A 14 -5.02 6.31 8.14
C THR A 14 -4.37 5.06 8.75
N GLY A 15 -3.34 5.26 9.58
CA GLY A 15 -2.68 4.15 10.28
C GLY A 15 -3.68 3.29 11.07
N LYS A 16 -4.63 3.92 11.77
CA LYS A 16 -5.67 3.22 12.55
C LYS A 16 -6.57 2.33 11.70
N VAL A 17 -7.00 2.80 10.52
CA VAL A 17 -7.84 1.98 9.63
C VAL A 17 -7.05 0.81 9.07
N ARG A 18 -5.78 1.02 8.72
CA ARG A 18 -4.90 -0.05 8.22
C ARG A 18 -4.63 -1.09 9.30
N GLU A 19 -4.37 -0.67 10.52
CA GLU A 19 -4.18 -1.55 11.67
C GLU A 19 -5.44 -2.40 11.93
N ALA A 20 -6.62 -1.78 11.95
CA ALA A 20 -7.88 -2.49 12.11
C ALA A 20 -8.10 -3.53 11.01
N LEU A 21 -7.81 -3.18 9.75
CA LEU A 21 -7.88 -4.10 8.62
C LEU A 21 -7.00 -5.33 8.83
N PHE A 22 -5.72 -5.16 9.17
CA PHE A 22 -4.81 -6.30 9.35
C PHE A 22 -5.06 -7.08 10.63
N ASN A 23 -5.66 -6.47 11.66
CA ASN A 23 -6.14 -7.22 12.81
C ASN A 23 -7.26 -8.19 12.44
N ILE A 24 -8.17 -7.79 11.54
CA ILE A 24 -9.21 -8.68 11.01
C ILE A 24 -8.60 -9.80 10.15
N LEU A 25 -7.61 -9.46 9.32
CA LEU A 25 -6.99 -10.41 8.37
C LEU A 25 -5.88 -11.28 8.98
N ARG A 26 -5.47 -11.04 10.24
CA ARG A 26 -4.24 -11.57 10.85
C ARG A 26 -4.04 -13.08 10.67
N GLY A 27 -5.10 -13.88 10.76
CA GLY A 27 -5.03 -15.34 10.65
C GLY A 27 -4.72 -15.87 9.25
N GLY A 28 -4.88 -15.05 8.21
CA GLY A 28 -4.73 -15.45 6.81
C GLY A 28 -3.60 -14.77 6.07
N MET A 29 -2.74 -14.00 6.75
CA MET A 29 -1.70 -13.22 6.06
C MET A 29 -0.48 -14.03 5.65
N LYS A 30 -0.10 -15.03 6.46
CA LYS A 30 1.10 -15.83 6.20
C LYS A 30 0.98 -16.55 4.86
N ASP A 31 1.98 -16.34 4.00
CA ASP A 31 2.10 -16.94 2.67
C ASP A 31 0.97 -16.56 1.68
N ALA A 32 0.16 -15.55 2.02
CA ALA A 32 -0.96 -15.12 1.20
C ALA A 32 -0.52 -14.33 -0.05
N VAL A 33 -1.30 -14.49 -1.12
CA VAL A 33 -1.27 -13.58 -2.27
C VAL A 33 -2.28 -12.46 -2.02
N PHE A 34 -1.80 -11.23 -1.90
CA PHE A 34 -2.63 -10.06 -1.59
C PHE A 34 -2.81 -9.18 -2.84
N LEU A 35 -4.04 -8.73 -3.11
CA LEU A 35 -4.35 -7.86 -4.24
C LEU A 35 -4.82 -6.48 -3.75
N ASP A 36 -4.02 -5.44 -4.01
CA ASP A 36 -4.35 -4.05 -3.72
C ASP A 36 -4.87 -3.37 -5.01
N LEU A 37 -6.18 -3.45 -5.24
CA LEU A 37 -6.84 -3.05 -6.50
C LEU A 37 -6.82 -1.54 -6.80
N TYR A 38 -6.65 -0.71 -5.77
CA TYR A 38 -6.61 0.75 -5.86
C TYR A 38 -5.47 1.25 -4.99
N ALA A 39 -4.26 0.85 -5.37
CA ALA A 39 -3.11 0.94 -4.50
C ALA A 39 -2.79 2.38 -4.07
N GLY A 40 -3.05 3.39 -4.91
CA GLY A 40 -2.70 4.77 -4.61
C GLY A 40 -1.20 4.86 -4.31
N THR A 41 -0.84 5.23 -3.08
CA THR A 41 0.57 5.25 -2.65
C THR A 41 1.16 3.87 -2.30
N GLY A 42 0.39 2.79 -2.42
CA GLY A 42 0.77 1.41 -2.07
C GLY A 42 0.82 1.12 -0.57
N ALA A 43 0.35 2.03 0.27
CA ALA A 43 0.54 1.93 1.71
C ALA A 43 -0.14 0.70 2.36
N VAL A 44 -1.23 0.21 1.78
CA VAL A 44 -1.93 -1.01 2.27
C VAL A 44 -1.19 -2.26 1.80
N GLY A 45 -0.91 -2.41 0.51
CA GLY A 45 -0.15 -3.55 0.01
C GLY A 45 1.25 -3.67 0.60
N ILE A 46 1.98 -2.57 0.83
CA ILE A 46 3.29 -2.61 1.53
C ILE A 46 3.14 -3.14 2.96
N GLU A 47 2.04 -2.80 3.63
CA GLU A 47 1.76 -3.35 4.96
C GLU A 47 1.40 -4.84 4.88
N ALA A 48 0.71 -5.29 3.82
CA ALA A 48 0.45 -6.72 3.61
C ALA A 48 1.75 -7.54 3.54
N ILE A 49 2.79 -7.02 2.87
CA ILE A 49 4.13 -7.64 2.86
C ILE A 49 4.68 -7.77 4.27
N ARG A 50 4.60 -6.70 5.08
CA ARG A 50 5.09 -6.71 6.48
C ARG A 50 4.35 -7.69 7.37
N GLN A 51 3.08 -7.96 7.06
CA GLN A 51 2.26 -8.92 7.80
C GLN A 51 2.45 -10.37 7.32
N GLY A 52 3.29 -10.62 6.32
CA GLY A 52 3.70 -11.97 5.89
C GLY A 52 3.07 -12.46 4.59
N ALA A 53 2.46 -11.59 3.79
CA ALA A 53 2.07 -11.94 2.42
C ALA A 53 3.30 -12.38 1.61
N SER A 54 3.19 -13.49 0.89
CA SER A 54 4.24 -14.01 0.01
C SER A 54 4.34 -13.23 -1.30
N GLU A 55 3.20 -12.70 -1.76
CA GLU A 55 3.09 -11.92 -2.98
C GLU A 55 2.07 -10.79 -2.79
N VAL A 56 2.36 -9.62 -3.34
CA VAL A 56 1.43 -8.50 -3.35
C VAL A 56 1.34 -7.90 -4.75
N ILE A 57 0.14 -7.92 -5.32
CA ILE A 57 -0.18 -7.38 -6.63
C ILE A 57 -0.80 -5.99 -6.43
N PHE A 58 -0.16 -4.97 -6.99
CA PHE A 58 -0.64 -3.59 -6.94
C PHE A 58 -1.29 -3.20 -8.27
N VAL A 59 -2.53 -2.72 -8.23
CA VAL A 59 -3.22 -2.15 -9.39
C VAL A 59 -3.46 -0.66 -9.13
N GLU A 60 -2.98 0.18 -10.04
CA GLU A 60 -3.09 1.63 -9.94
C GLU A 60 -3.20 2.27 -11.33
N ALA A 61 -4.16 3.18 -11.50
CA ALA A 61 -4.41 3.84 -12.78
C ALA A 61 -3.52 5.08 -13.00
N GLY A 62 -3.05 5.72 -11.93
CA GLY A 62 -2.21 6.91 -11.96
C GLY A 62 -0.73 6.57 -12.16
N LYS A 63 -0.17 6.92 -13.32
CA LYS A 63 1.24 6.67 -13.66
C LYS A 63 2.25 7.14 -12.61
N THR A 64 2.03 8.31 -12.01
CA THR A 64 2.90 8.86 -10.95
C THR A 64 2.89 7.98 -9.70
N ASN A 65 1.70 7.56 -9.27
CA ASN A 65 1.51 6.71 -8.10
C ASN A 65 2.13 5.32 -8.30
N THR A 66 1.98 4.74 -9.50
CA THR A 66 2.65 3.48 -9.86
C THR A 66 4.17 3.58 -9.70
N ALA A 67 4.77 4.68 -10.17
CA ALA A 67 6.22 4.90 -10.03
C ALA A 67 6.64 5.05 -8.56
N ASP A 68 5.84 5.75 -7.75
CA ASP A 68 6.10 5.93 -6.31
C ASP A 68 6.06 4.59 -5.55
N ILE A 69 5.15 3.68 -5.91
CA ILE A 69 5.09 2.32 -5.34
C ILE A 69 6.39 1.57 -5.64
N SER A 70 6.84 1.55 -6.90
CA SER A 70 8.08 0.86 -7.28
C SER A 70 9.30 1.43 -6.56
N VAL A 71 9.39 2.76 -6.42
CA VAL A 71 10.48 3.41 -5.66
C VAL A 71 10.44 3.01 -4.18
N ALA A 72 9.25 2.96 -3.57
CA ALA A 72 9.10 2.55 -2.19
C ALA A 72 9.53 1.10 -1.96
N LEU A 73 9.14 0.17 -2.85
CA LEU A 73 9.51 -1.24 -2.77
C LEU A 73 11.03 -1.45 -2.89
N ASN A 74 11.69 -0.78 -3.84
CA ASN A 74 13.15 -0.82 -4.00
C ASN A 74 13.89 -0.36 -2.73
N ARG A 75 13.44 0.74 -2.13
CA ARG A 75 14.04 1.27 -0.88
C ARG A 75 13.90 0.32 0.29
N LEU A 76 12.78 -0.41 0.33
CA LEU A 76 12.48 -1.37 1.39
C LEU A 76 13.04 -2.77 1.10
N ARG A 77 13.78 -2.94 -0.01
CA ARG A 77 14.40 -4.21 -0.43
C ARG A 77 13.38 -5.34 -0.64
N PHE A 78 12.20 -5.00 -1.14
CA PHE A 78 11.17 -5.98 -1.51
C PHE A 78 11.28 -6.44 -2.98
N THR A 79 12.47 -6.36 -3.58
CA THR A 79 12.77 -6.72 -4.97
C THR A 79 13.92 -7.68 -5.06
#